data_AF-A0A8S3HEI2-F1
#
_entry.id   AF-A0A8S3HEI2-F1
#
_cell.length_a   1.000
_cell.length_b   1.000
_cell.length_c   1.000
_cell.angle_alpha   90.00
_cell.angle_beta   90.00
_cell.angle_gamma   90.00
#
_symmetry.space_group_name_H-M   'P 1'
#
loop_
_entity.id
_entity.type
_entity.pdbx_description
1 polymer ?
#
loop_
_entity_poly.entity_id
_entity_poly.type
_entity_poly.pdbx_seq_one_letter_code
_entity_poly.pdbx_strand_id
1 'polypeptide(L)'
;ISIILYAVFRNKIGDDLLHATSFASHQEAVHHDRIHARAATILTTTLSTRHHSSAPSAPSVHGPFTPMSKTPKKIIYSIAIVEIVNLCLLLISLGATLWALMKIRKLQYKRTTTRFDDVLIIVSLTGTYLYTIFSALALLNNRNQATWIAQLKIVIVVLEFIEATVHAFFILVALRKRLNRISKHQYPAREIITLLIMLDLSLWFEETTTTTKHEANPFQIAFYHTIPWSIIAAIATPLQIFFRFHASVCLSHVWENMYILPAYEPVAPHGL
;
A
#
# COMPACT_ATOMS: atom_id res chain seq x y z
N ILE A 1 -11.48 -11.39 -0.74
CA ILE A 1 -10.23 -12.13 -0.42
C ILE A 1 -9.36 -11.35 0.56
N SER A 2 -9.04 -10.07 0.32
CA SER A 2 -8.32 -9.22 1.31
C SER A 2 -9.05 -9.05 2.65
N ILE A 3 -10.38 -8.97 2.68
CA ILE A 3 -11.16 -8.92 3.94
C ILE A 3 -11.09 -10.23 4.72
N ILE A 4 -11.10 -11.39 4.03
CA ILE A 4 -11.02 -12.72 4.67
C ILE A 4 -9.59 -12.96 5.19
N LEU A 5 -8.58 -12.63 4.39
CA LEU A 5 -7.17 -12.71 4.81
C LEU A 5 -6.90 -11.77 5.97
N TYR A 6 -7.39 -10.53 5.93
CA TYR A 6 -7.20 -9.55 7.00
C TYR A 6 -7.97 -9.92 8.28
N ALA A 7 -9.21 -10.42 8.19
CA ALA A 7 -9.98 -10.86 9.35
C ALA A 7 -9.36 -12.11 10.03
N VAL A 8 -8.89 -13.07 9.24
CA VAL A 8 -8.18 -14.26 9.73
C VAL A 8 -6.83 -13.88 10.36
N PHE A 9 -6.10 -12.92 9.78
CA PHE A 9 -4.83 -12.45 10.35
C PHE A 9 -5.01 -11.57 11.59
N ARG A 10 -6.05 -10.73 11.63
CA ARG A 10 -6.35 -9.86 12.78
C ARG A 10 -6.67 -10.69 14.03
N ASN A 11 -7.52 -11.72 13.92
CA ASN A 11 -7.82 -12.59 15.04
C ASN A 11 -6.56 -13.30 15.55
N LYS A 12 -5.74 -13.82 14.64
CA LYS A 12 -4.51 -14.54 15.01
C LYS A 12 -3.45 -13.66 15.68
N ILE A 13 -3.33 -12.39 15.26
CA ILE A 13 -2.43 -11.42 15.91
C ILE A 13 -2.96 -10.98 17.28
N GLY A 14 -4.28 -10.82 17.43
CA GLY A 14 -4.91 -10.48 18.71
C GLY A 14 -4.67 -11.55 19.77
N ASP A 15 -4.86 -12.81 19.40
CA ASP A 15 -4.63 -13.97 20.28
C ASP A 15 -3.14 -14.08 20.67
N ASP A 16 -2.23 -13.86 19.72
CA ASP A 16 -0.78 -13.88 19.96
C ASP A 16 -0.30 -12.72 20.85
N LEU A 17 -0.92 -11.54 20.78
CA LEU A 17 -0.60 -10.38 21.62
C LEU A 17 -1.07 -10.58 23.07
N LEU A 18 -2.22 -11.22 23.27
CA LEU A 18 -2.73 -11.59 24.59
C LEU A 18 -1.82 -12.65 25.25
N HIS A 19 -1.35 -13.63 24.47
CA HIS A 19 -0.38 -14.60 24.97
C HIS A 19 1.00 -14.00 25.24
N ALA A 20 1.48 -13.06 24.40
CA ALA A 20 2.77 -12.41 24.59
C ALA A 20 2.79 -11.44 25.79
N THR A 21 1.71 -10.71 26.04
CA THR A 21 1.58 -9.82 27.20
C THR A 21 1.44 -10.61 28.50
N SER A 22 0.71 -11.74 28.49
CA SER A 22 0.66 -12.68 29.62
C SER A 22 2.01 -13.33 29.93
N PHE A 23 2.81 -13.64 28.90
CA PHE A 23 4.15 -14.19 29.08
C PHE A 23 5.16 -13.13 29.56
N ALA A 24 5.06 -11.90 29.05
CA ALA A 24 5.91 -10.78 29.45
C ALA A 24 5.68 -10.38 30.92
N SER A 25 4.43 -10.32 31.38
CA SER A 25 4.12 -10.02 32.79
C SER A 25 4.62 -11.11 33.74
N HIS A 26 4.54 -12.38 33.33
CA HIS A 26 5.10 -13.48 34.12
C HIS A 26 6.64 -13.42 34.20
N GLN A 27 7.30 -13.03 33.10
CA GLN A 27 8.75 -12.90 33.03
C GLN A 27 9.28 -11.67 33.81
N GLU A 28 8.53 -10.55 33.80
CA GLU A 28 8.83 -9.36 34.61
C GLU A 28 8.73 -9.63 36.11
N ALA A 29 7.71 -10.38 36.55
CA ALA A 29 7.57 -10.79 37.95
C ALA A 29 8.78 -11.64 38.41
N VAL A 30 9.23 -12.59 37.58
CA VAL A 30 10.41 -13.43 37.85
C VAL A 30 11.72 -12.61 37.79
N HIS A 31 11.78 -11.55 36.98
CA HIS A 31 12.96 -10.69 36.89
C HIS A 31 13.08 -9.74 38.08
N HIS A 32 11.97 -9.18 38.56
CA HIS A 32 11.94 -8.32 39.75
C HIS A 32 12.41 -9.08 41.01
N ASP A 33 11.97 -10.32 41.22
CA ASP A 33 12.43 -11.16 42.34
C ASP A 33 13.94 -11.43 42.30
N ARG A 34 14.52 -11.61 41.10
CA ARG A 34 15.96 -11.81 40.92
C ARG A 34 16.77 -10.54 41.16
N ILE A 35 16.21 -9.36 40.88
CA ILE A 35 16.85 -8.07 41.15
C ILE A 35 16.86 -7.78 42.65
N HIS A 36 15.77 -8.07 43.37
CA HIS A 36 15.73 -7.94 44.84
C HIS A 36 16.70 -8.91 45.53
N ALA A 37 16.79 -10.16 45.06
CA ALA A 37 17.75 -11.14 45.58
C ALA A 37 19.21 -10.71 45.37
N ARG A 38 19.54 -10.09 44.22
CA ARG A 38 20.89 -9.57 43.93
C ARG A 38 21.21 -8.28 44.69
N ALA A 39 20.24 -7.39 44.88
CA ALA A 39 20.41 -6.16 45.65
C ALA A 39 20.74 -6.46 47.14
N ALA A 40 20.14 -7.51 47.70
CA ALA A 40 20.44 -7.96 49.07
C ALA A 40 21.88 -8.53 49.22
N THR A 41 22.42 -9.17 48.18
CA THR A 41 23.82 -9.65 48.15
C THR A 41 24.83 -8.50 47.98
N ILE A 42 24.49 -7.46 47.23
CA ILE A 42 25.37 -6.30 47.01
C ILE A 42 25.43 -5.41 48.27
N LEU A 43 24.29 -5.17 48.93
CA LEU A 43 24.22 -4.35 50.15
C LEU A 43 24.99 -4.94 51.34
N THR A 44 25.16 -6.26 51.41
CA THR A 44 25.99 -6.93 52.43
C THR A 44 27.48 -6.84 52.11
N THR A 45 27.87 -6.60 50.86
CA THR A 45 29.28 -6.51 50.44
C THR A 45 29.80 -5.07 50.46
N THR A 46 28.93 -4.06 50.32
CA THR A 46 29.33 -2.64 50.21
C THR A 46 29.47 -1.89 51.55
N LEU A 47 29.28 -2.54 52.70
CA LEU A 47 29.50 -1.93 54.02
C LEU A 47 30.97 -1.98 54.50
N SER A 48 31.91 -2.51 53.70
CA SER A 48 33.29 -2.74 54.14
C SER A 48 34.39 -1.89 53.46
N THR A 49 34.10 -0.96 52.55
CA THR A 49 35.17 -0.17 51.90
C THR A 49 34.75 1.27 51.62
N ARG A 50 34.83 2.09 52.67
CA ARG A 50 34.83 3.56 52.62
C ARG A 50 36.27 4.04 52.37
N HIS A 51 36.41 5.08 51.53
CA HIS A 51 37.59 5.95 51.26
C HIS A 51 38.23 5.81 49.86
N HIS A 52 37.85 6.67 48.91
CA HIS A 52 38.68 7.79 48.45
C HIS A 52 38.00 8.56 47.30
N SER A 53 38.23 9.87 47.32
CA SER A 53 37.78 10.94 46.44
C SER A 53 38.38 10.92 45.03
N SER A 54 37.58 11.21 44.00
CA SER A 54 37.89 12.15 42.88
C SER A 54 36.79 12.12 41.82
N ALA A 55 36.42 13.29 41.31
CA ALA A 55 35.45 13.47 40.23
C ALA A 55 36.10 13.23 38.85
N PRO A 56 35.40 12.61 37.87
CA PRO A 56 35.84 12.65 36.49
C PRO A 56 34.88 13.41 35.54
N SER A 57 35.53 14.13 34.63
CA SER A 57 35.14 14.78 33.38
C SER A 57 33.86 14.34 32.65
N ALA A 58 33.20 15.32 32.02
CA ALA A 58 32.04 15.19 31.14
C ALA A 58 32.25 14.17 29.98
N PRO A 59 31.23 13.37 29.62
CA PRO A 59 31.36 12.34 28.60
C PRO A 59 31.23 12.89 27.17
N SER A 60 32.10 12.40 26.28
CA SER A 60 32.08 12.57 24.83
C SER A 60 30.79 12.06 24.19
N VAL A 61 30.14 12.88 23.35
CA VAL A 61 28.82 12.64 22.72
C VAL A 61 28.85 11.63 21.55
N HIS A 62 30.00 11.04 21.22
CA HIS A 62 30.07 9.93 20.27
C HIS A 62 29.98 8.58 21.00
N GLY A 63 28.77 8.21 21.39
CA GLY A 63 28.46 6.84 21.79
C GLY A 63 28.62 5.87 20.60
N PRO A 64 29.10 4.63 20.81
CA PRO A 64 29.08 3.61 19.77
C PRO A 64 27.65 3.40 19.28
N PHE A 65 27.46 3.37 17.95
CA PHE A 65 26.19 3.00 17.33
C PHE A 65 25.79 1.62 17.86
N THR A 66 24.81 1.58 18.76
CA THR A 66 24.24 0.33 19.23
C THR A 66 23.50 -0.30 18.04
N PRO A 67 23.89 -1.51 17.59
CA PRO A 67 23.14 -2.17 16.55
C PRO A 67 21.71 -2.34 17.04
N MET A 68 20.74 -1.86 16.24
CA MET A 68 19.31 -1.99 16.53
C MET A 68 19.00 -3.41 17.00
N SER A 69 18.19 -3.48 18.06
CA SER A 69 17.65 -4.72 18.59
C SER A 69 17.16 -5.60 17.43
N LYS A 70 17.47 -6.91 17.50
CA LYS A 70 17.04 -7.89 16.49
C LYS A 70 15.53 -7.74 16.31
N THR A 71 15.10 -7.17 15.19
CA THR A 71 13.68 -7.09 14.84
C THR A 71 13.11 -8.50 14.93
N PRO A 72 12.04 -8.73 15.72
CA PRO A 72 11.53 -10.06 15.93
C PRO A 72 11.15 -10.68 14.59
N LYS A 73 11.60 -11.90 14.33
CA LYS A 73 11.40 -12.59 13.04
C LYS A 73 9.94 -12.53 12.57
N LYS A 74 8.98 -12.52 13.50
CA LYS A 74 7.54 -12.38 13.25
C LYS A 74 7.19 -11.12 12.42
N ILE A 75 7.76 -9.96 12.73
CA ILE A 75 7.46 -8.69 12.03
C ILE A 75 7.93 -8.75 10.57
N ILE A 76 9.12 -9.31 10.34
CA ILE A 76 9.70 -9.46 8.99
C ILE A 76 8.78 -10.31 8.10
N TYR A 77 8.25 -11.43 8.63
CA TYR A 77 7.31 -12.27 7.89
C TYR A 77 6.00 -11.55 7.60
N SER A 78 5.49 -10.74 8.52
CA SER A 78 4.27 -9.95 8.29
C SER A 78 4.45 -8.96 7.13
N ILE A 79 5.57 -8.24 7.09
CA ILE A 79 5.86 -7.30 6.00
C ILE A 79 5.99 -8.04 4.67
N ALA A 80 6.73 -9.16 4.65
CA ALA A 80 6.90 -9.98 3.47
C ALA A 80 5.56 -10.48 2.89
N ILE A 81 4.65 -10.96 3.74
CA ILE A 81 3.33 -11.43 3.29
C ILE A 81 2.54 -10.30 2.65
N VAL A 82 2.54 -9.10 3.24
CA VAL A 82 1.84 -7.93 2.69
C VAL A 82 2.40 -7.60 1.31
N GLU A 83 3.73 -7.48 1.16
CA GLU A 83 4.34 -7.16 -0.13
C GLU A 83 4.08 -8.23 -1.19
N ILE A 84 4.06 -9.53 -0.83
CA ILE A 84 3.71 -10.61 -1.76
C ILE A 84 2.24 -10.52 -2.18
N VAL A 85 1.33 -10.22 -1.26
CA VAL A 85 -0.09 -10.02 -1.58
C VAL A 85 -0.27 -8.83 -2.52
N ASN A 86 0.40 -7.71 -2.25
CA ASN A 86 0.40 -6.54 -3.12
C ASN A 86 0.87 -6.90 -4.53
N LEU A 87 2.01 -7.59 -4.65
CA LEU A 87 2.56 -8.03 -5.93
C LEU A 87 1.54 -8.86 -6.71
N CYS A 88 0.90 -9.83 -6.05
CA CYS A 88 -0.12 -10.66 -6.66
C CYS A 88 -1.32 -9.85 -7.15
N LEU A 89 -1.82 -8.91 -6.33
CA LEU A 89 -2.95 -8.04 -6.69
C LEU A 89 -2.61 -7.14 -7.87
N LEU A 90 -1.41 -6.55 -7.90
CA LEU A 90 -0.92 -5.73 -9.02
C LEU A 90 -0.81 -6.55 -10.31
N LEU A 91 -0.26 -7.77 -10.27
CA LEU A 91 -0.17 -8.63 -11.45
C LEU A 91 -1.54 -9.02 -12.00
N ILE A 92 -2.48 -9.38 -11.11
CA ILE A 92 -3.85 -9.73 -11.51
C ILE A 92 -4.56 -8.51 -12.08
N SER A 93 -4.42 -7.33 -11.46
CA SER A 93 -4.99 -6.07 -11.96
C SER A 93 -4.43 -5.70 -13.34
N LEU A 94 -3.11 -5.77 -13.52
CA LEU A 94 -2.47 -5.50 -14.81
C LEU A 94 -2.94 -6.47 -15.90
N GLY A 95 -3.00 -7.77 -15.59
CA GLY A 95 -3.52 -8.77 -16.53
C GLY A 95 -4.97 -8.52 -16.91
N ALA A 96 -5.82 -8.22 -15.92
CA ALA A 96 -7.24 -7.95 -16.12
C ALA A 96 -7.48 -6.66 -16.93
N THR A 97 -6.73 -5.59 -16.66
CA THR A 97 -6.83 -4.32 -17.41
C THR A 97 -6.37 -4.47 -18.86
N LEU A 98 -5.29 -5.21 -19.11
CA LEU A 98 -4.87 -5.54 -20.48
C LEU A 98 -5.93 -6.36 -21.22
N TRP A 99 -6.54 -7.33 -20.55
CA TRP A 99 -7.62 -8.12 -21.12
C TRP A 99 -8.86 -7.26 -21.43
N ALA A 100 -9.23 -6.37 -20.50
CA ALA A 100 -10.31 -5.41 -20.69
C ALA A 100 -10.05 -4.46 -21.88
N LEU A 101 -8.81 -3.95 -22.00
CA LEU A 101 -8.38 -3.13 -23.13
C LEU A 101 -8.54 -3.85 -24.47
N MET A 102 -8.11 -5.11 -24.57
CA MET A 102 -8.29 -5.91 -25.79
C MET A 102 -9.76 -6.06 -26.17
N LYS A 103 -10.63 -6.25 -25.17
CA LYS A 103 -12.06 -6.43 -25.37
C LYS A 103 -12.77 -5.15 -25.77
N ILE A 104 -12.38 -4.02 -25.17
CA ILE A 104 -13.03 -2.73 -25.37
C ILE A 104 -12.62 -2.06 -26.71
N ARG A 105 -11.49 -2.45 -27.30
CA ARG A 105 -11.02 -1.96 -28.61
C ARG A 105 -12.05 -2.12 -29.73
N LYS A 106 -12.90 -3.15 -29.67
CA LYS A 106 -13.93 -3.45 -30.69
C LYS A 106 -15.16 -2.54 -30.61
N LEU A 107 -15.27 -1.69 -29.59
CA LEU A 107 -16.42 -0.80 -29.40
C LEU A 107 -16.28 0.51 -30.16
N GLN A 108 -17.41 1.10 -30.54
CA GLN A 108 -17.46 2.39 -31.22
C GLN A 108 -17.08 3.52 -30.26
N TYR A 109 -16.36 4.51 -30.79
CA TYR A 109 -15.91 5.67 -30.03
C TYR A 109 -17.01 6.74 -30.05
N LYS A 110 -17.42 7.22 -28.87
CA LYS A 110 -18.26 8.41 -28.76
C LYS A 110 -17.33 9.59 -28.55
N ARG A 111 -17.42 10.60 -29.43
CA ARG A 111 -16.73 11.88 -29.21
C ARG A 111 -17.40 12.57 -28.02
N THR A 112 -16.72 12.59 -26.88
CA THR A 112 -17.13 13.34 -25.70
C THR A 112 -16.09 14.42 -25.43
N THR A 113 -16.54 15.56 -24.91
CA THR A 113 -15.66 16.59 -24.36
C THR A 113 -14.96 16.05 -23.11
N THR A 114 -13.82 16.65 -22.75
CA THR A 114 -13.12 16.37 -21.49
C THR A 114 -14.08 16.56 -20.32
N ARG A 115 -14.26 15.52 -19.52
CA ARG A 115 -15.11 15.55 -18.33
C ARG A 115 -14.28 15.85 -17.09
N PHE A 116 -14.96 16.25 -16.03
CA PHE A 116 -14.36 16.42 -14.71
C PHE A 116 -13.62 15.13 -14.28
N ASP A 117 -14.21 13.96 -14.56
CA ASP A 117 -13.60 12.65 -14.28
C ASP A 117 -12.21 12.47 -14.91
N ASP A 118 -12.00 12.97 -16.14
CA ASP A 118 -10.70 12.88 -16.84
C ASP A 118 -9.63 13.67 -16.08
N VAL A 119 -9.97 14.87 -15.59
CA VAL A 119 -9.05 15.72 -14.84
C VAL A 119 -8.70 15.09 -13.50
N LEU A 120 -9.69 14.52 -12.81
CA LEU A 120 -9.50 13.87 -11.51
C LEU A 120 -8.59 12.64 -11.62
N ILE A 121 -8.76 11.83 -12.68
CA ILE A 121 -7.87 10.70 -12.96
C ILE A 121 -6.44 11.19 -13.18
N ILE A 122 -6.24 12.23 -14.00
CA ILE A 122 -4.91 12.74 -14.31
C ILE A 122 -4.23 13.30 -13.06
N VAL A 123 -4.93 14.16 -12.29
CA VAL A 123 -4.38 14.77 -11.07
C VAL A 123 -4.02 13.69 -10.04
N SER A 124 -4.91 12.73 -9.80
CA SER A 124 -4.65 11.65 -8.85
C SER A 124 -3.50 10.73 -9.28
N LEU A 125 -3.40 10.43 -10.59
CA LEU A 125 -2.29 9.67 -11.17
C LEU A 125 -0.94 10.36 -10.97
N THR A 126 -0.88 11.71 -11.03
CA THR A 126 0.38 12.41 -10.74
C THR A 126 0.87 12.19 -9.31
N GLY A 127 -0.03 12.02 -8.34
CA GLY A 127 0.34 11.66 -6.97
C GLY A 127 0.91 10.26 -6.85
N THR A 128 0.33 9.28 -7.56
CA THR A 128 0.87 7.92 -7.64
C THR A 128 2.27 7.91 -8.28
N TYR A 129 2.49 8.70 -9.32
CA TYR A 129 3.83 8.85 -9.92
C TYR A 129 4.82 9.50 -8.96
N LEU A 130 4.39 10.52 -8.21
CA LEU A 130 5.24 11.15 -7.22
C LEU A 130 5.69 10.12 -6.16
N TYR A 131 4.76 9.34 -5.62
CA TYR A 131 5.09 8.32 -4.62
C TYR A 131 6.04 7.25 -5.17
N THR A 132 5.71 6.69 -6.33
CA THR A 132 6.47 5.57 -6.93
C THR A 132 7.87 5.99 -7.40
N ILE A 133 8.02 7.18 -8.00
CA ILE A 133 9.33 7.67 -8.47
C ILE A 133 10.26 7.92 -7.28
N PHE A 134 9.81 8.66 -6.26
CA PHE A 134 10.64 8.94 -5.09
C PHE A 134 10.96 7.66 -4.30
N SER A 135 10.00 6.73 -4.21
CA SER A 135 10.24 5.42 -3.61
C SER A 135 11.28 4.62 -4.38
N ALA A 136 11.21 4.58 -5.72
CA ALA A 136 12.16 3.88 -6.55
C ALA A 136 13.58 4.47 -6.43
N LEU A 137 13.70 5.80 -6.42
CA LEU A 137 15.00 6.48 -6.28
C LEU A 137 15.71 6.12 -4.97
N ALA A 138 14.98 6.18 -3.84
CA ALA A 138 15.54 5.81 -2.54
C ALA A 138 16.00 4.34 -2.50
N LEU A 139 15.26 3.45 -3.17
CA LEU A 139 15.52 2.01 -3.18
C LEU A 139 16.69 1.63 -4.11
N LEU A 140 16.79 2.29 -5.27
CA LEU A 140 17.89 2.09 -6.23
C LEU A 140 19.24 2.57 -5.68
N ASN A 141 19.26 3.67 -4.94
CA ASN A 141 20.49 4.19 -4.32
C ASN A 141 21.06 3.24 -3.26
N ASN A 142 20.21 2.46 -2.60
CA ASN A 142 20.60 1.54 -1.53
C ASN A 142 20.72 0.07 -1.99
N ARG A 143 20.87 -0.17 -3.30
CA ARG A 143 20.83 -1.52 -3.91
C ARG A 143 21.87 -2.50 -3.33
N ASN A 144 23.04 -2.01 -2.93
CA ASN A 144 24.15 -2.84 -2.46
C ASN A 144 23.93 -3.39 -1.03
N GLN A 145 22.95 -2.85 -0.29
CA GLN A 145 22.60 -3.28 1.08
C GLN A 145 21.17 -3.86 1.14
N ALA A 146 20.55 -4.10 -0.01
CA ALA A 146 19.15 -4.47 -0.11
C ALA A 146 18.93 -5.95 0.28
N THR A 147 18.08 -6.17 1.28
CA THR A 147 17.52 -7.49 1.60
C THR A 147 16.63 -7.98 0.46
N TRP A 148 16.30 -9.28 0.42
CA TRP A 148 15.39 -9.82 -0.60
C TRP A 148 14.01 -9.13 -0.60
N ILE A 149 13.54 -8.66 0.57
CA ILE A 149 12.30 -7.88 0.72
C ILE A 149 12.44 -6.51 0.06
N ALA A 150 13.59 -5.87 0.20
CA ALA A 150 13.87 -4.60 -0.46
C ALA A 150 13.91 -4.75 -1.99
N GLN A 151 14.50 -5.85 -2.49
CA GLN A 151 14.49 -6.17 -3.92
C GLN A 151 13.07 -6.42 -4.44
N LEU A 152 12.26 -7.17 -3.69
CA LEU A 152 10.83 -7.37 -3.98
C LEU A 152 10.11 -6.03 -4.06
N LYS A 153 10.38 -5.11 -3.13
CA LYS A 153 9.76 -3.78 -3.14
C LYS A 153 10.13 -2.95 -4.37
N ILE A 154 11.35 -3.06 -4.90
CA ILE A 154 11.73 -2.41 -6.17
C ILE A 154 10.81 -2.90 -7.30
N VAL A 155 10.61 -4.21 -7.40
CA VAL A 155 9.75 -4.81 -8.42
C VAL A 155 8.31 -4.32 -8.27
N ILE A 156 7.80 -4.28 -7.04
CA ILE A 156 6.45 -3.80 -6.74
C ILE A 156 6.28 -2.34 -7.17
N VAL A 157 7.20 -1.45 -6.79
CA VAL A 157 7.11 -0.02 -7.12
C VAL A 157 7.13 0.20 -8.64
N VAL A 158 7.96 -0.54 -9.38
CA VAL A 158 7.99 -0.46 -10.84
C VAL A 158 6.70 -0.99 -11.45
N LEU A 159 6.20 -2.12 -10.95
CA LEU A 159 4.96 -2.72 -11.43
C LEU A 159 3.76 -1.81 -11.14
N GLU A 160 3.73 -1.17 -9.98
CA GLU A 160 2.71 -0.22 -9.55
C GLU A 160 2.65 1.00 -10.47
N PHE A 161 3.82 1.54 -10.86
CA PHE A 161 3.90 2.61 -11.85
C PHE A 161 3.31 2.20 -13.21
N ILE A 162 3.67 1.00 -13.70
CA ILE A 162 3.18 0.46 -14.98
C ILE A 162 1.67 0.20 -14.91
N GLU A 163 1.21 -0.45 -13.83
CA GLU A 163 -0.19 -0.79 -13.62
C GLU A 163 -1.05 0.47 -13.54
N ALA A 164 -0.67 1.47 -12.74
CA ALA A 164 -1.39 2.73 -12.64
C ALA A 164 -1.51 3.44 -14.00
N THR A 165 -0.44 3.42 -14.81
CA THR A 165 -0.43 4.02 -16.15
C THR A 165 -1.40 3.30 -17.09
N VAL A 166 -1.31 1.97 -17.16
CA VAL A 166 -2.17 1.16 -18.04
C VAL A 166 -3.63 1.24 -17.60
N HIS A 167 -3.87 1.25 -16.28
CA HIS A 167 -5.20 1.34 -15.70
C HIS A 167 -5.85 2.71 -15.98
N ALA A 168 -5.12 3.81 -15.74
CA ALA A 168 -5.61 5.15 -16.04
C ALA A 168 -5.93 5.31 -17.54
N PHE A 169 -5.03 4.83 -18.40
CA PHE A 169 -5.27 4.83 -19.85
C PHE A 169 -6.53 4.03 -20.21
N PHE A 170 -6.71 2.85 -19.63
CA PHE A 170 -7.91 2.05 -19.83
C PHE A 170 -9.18 2.81 -19.45
N ILE A 171 -9.24 3.43 -18.27
CA ILE A 171 -10.43 4.16 -17.82
C ILE A 171 -10.72 5.34 -18.75
N LEU A 172 -9.73 6.15 -19.09
CA LEU A 172 -9.91 7.28 -20.01
C LEU A 172 -10.44 6.85 -21.38
N VAL A 173 -10.00 5.70 -21.89
CA VAL A 173 -10.55 5.12 -23.13
C VAL A 173 -11.97 4.59 -22.90
N ALA A 174 -12.20 3.87 -21.81
CA ALA A 174 -13.47 3.22 -21.51
C ALA A 174 -14.62 4.22 -21.31
N LEU A 175 -14.37 5.36 -20.65
CA LEU A 175 -15.33 6.45 -20.47
C LEU A 175 -15.81 7.08 -21.79
N ARG A 176 -15.09 6.87 -22.88
CA ARG A 176 -15.40 7.39 -24.23
C ARG A 176 -15.98 6.33 -25.17
N LYS A 177 -16.05 5.06 -24.76
CA LYS A 177 -16.64 3.98 -25.56
C LYS A 177 -18.13 3.83 -25.25
N ARG A 178 -18.94 3.50 -26.26
CA ARG A 178 -20.36 3.17 -26.09
C ARG A 178 -20.67 1.82 -26.74
N LEU A 179 -21.56 1.05 -26.11
CA LEU A 179 -22.08 -0.19 -26.69
C LEU A 179 -22.92 0.13 -27.93
N ASN A 180 -22.66 -0.58 -29.03
CA ASN A 180 -23.47 -0.47 -30.24
C ASN A 180 -24.78 -1.27 -30.07
N ARG A 181 -25.93 -0.73 -30.53
CA ARG A 181 -27.28 -1.31 -30.31
C ARG A 181 -27.42 -2.76 -30.80
N ILE A 182 -26.64 -3.15 -31.80
CA ILE A 182 -26.79 -4.41 -32.55
C ILE A 182 -26.17 -5.61 -31.81
N SER A 183 -25.15 -5.39 -30.97
CA SER A 183 -24.37 -6.47 -30.35
C SER A 183 -24.73 -6.67 -28.87
N LYS A 184 -26.04 -6.71 -28.59
CA LYS A 184 -26.64 -6.65 -27.24
C LYS A 184 -26.54 -7.97 -26.47
N HIS A 185 -26.38 -9.10 -27.17
CA HIS A 185 -26.39 -10.44 -26.60
C HIS A 185 -24.99 -11.05 -26.39
N GLN A 186 -23.92 -10.37 -26.79
CA GLN A 186 -22.63 -11.03 -27.01
C GLN A 186 -21.43 -10.35 -26.36
N TYR A 187 -21.63 -9.43 -25.41
CA TYR A 187 -20.52 -8.77 -24.72
C TYR A 187 -20.27 -9.35 -23.32
N PRO A 188 -19.33 -10.31 -23.17
CA PRO A 188 -18.84 -10.75 -21.87
C PRO A 188 -17.97 -9.69 -21.17
N ALA A 189 -18.01 -8.42 -21.59
CA ALA A 189 -17.20 -7.36 -21.00
C ALA A 189 -17.63 -7.03 -19.55
N ARG A 190 -18.89 -7.31 -19.20
CA ARG A 190 -19.47 -7.00 -17.89
C ARG A 190 -18.74 -7.68 -16.73
N GLU A 191 -18.47 -8.97 -16.85
CA GLU A 191 -17.77 -9.76 -15.83
C GLU A 191 -16.36 -9.23 -15.56
N ILE A 192 -15.66 -8.81 -16.63
CA ILE A 192 -14.31 -8.25 -16.52
C ILE A 192 -14.36 -6.90 -15.83
N ILE A 193 -15.31 -6.01 -16.19
CA ILE A 193 -15.42 -4.71 -15.51
C ILE A 193 -15.75 -4.89 -14.01
N THR A 194 -16.64 -5.82 -13.66
CA THR A 194 -16.92 -6.10 -12.23
C THR A 194 -15.72 -6.65 -11.49
N LEU A 195 -14.91 -7.51 -12.14
CA LEU A 195 -13.64 -7.99 -11.59
C LEU A 195 -12.68 -6.81 -11.35
N LEU A 196 -12.54 -5.91 -12.32
CA LEU A 196 -11.68 -4.73 -12.21
C LEU A 196 -12.10 -3.83 -11.04
N ILE A 197 -13.41 -3.58 -10.86
CA ILE A 197 -13.91 -2.79 -9.72
C ILE A 197 -13.47 -3.45 -8.39
N MET A 198 -13.63 -4.77 -8.27
CA MET A 198 -13.24 -5.49 -7.06
C MET A 198 -11.73 -5.47 -6.81
N LEU A 199 -10.92 -5.56 -7.86
CA LEU A 199 -9.45 -5.48 -7.77
C LEU A 199 -8.99 -4.08 -7.35
N ASP A 200 -9.56 -3.05 -7.96
CA ASP A 200 -9.20 -1.66 -7.67
C ASP A 200 -9.61 -1.25 -6.23
N LEU A 201 -10.77 -1.70 -5.76
CA LEU A 201 -11.17 -1.57 -4.35
C LEU A 201 -10.27 -2.35 -3.38
N SER A 202 -9.74 -3.51 -3.82
CA SER A 202 -8.81 -4.30 -2.99
C SER A 202 -7.47 -3.59 -2.84
N LEU A 203 -6.94 -3.01 -3.94
CA LEU A 203 -5.73 -2.21 -3.94
C LEU A 203 -5.92 -0.91 -3.15
N TRP A 204 -7.05 -0.22 -3.31
CA TRP A 204 -7.41 0.94 -2.48
C TRP A 204 -7.39 0.63 -0.98
N PHE A 205 -7.99 -0.49 -0.60
CA PHE A 205 -8.03 -0.92 0.79
C PHE A 205 -6.62 -1.24 1.33
N GLU A 206 -5.81 -1.94 0.54
CA GLU A 206 -4.41 -2.22 0.88
C GLU A 206 -3.61 -0.93 1.11
N GLU A 207 -3.73 0.04 0.21
CA GLU A 207 -3.05 1.33 0.31
C GLU A 207 -3.43 2.11 1.58
N THR A 208 -4.73 2.10 1.89
CA THR A 208 -5.27 2.78 3.08
C THR A 208 -4.77 2.12 4.36
N THR A 209 -4.78 0.79 4.42
CA THR A 209 -4.33 0.04 5.61
C THR A 209 -2.83 0.13 5.82
N THR A 210 -2.05 0.19 4.74
CA THR A 210 -0.58 0.33 4.80
C THR A 210 -0.20 1.72 5.30
N THR A 211 -0.92 2.76 4.85
CA THR A 211 -0.72 4.14 5.29
C THR A 211 -0.94 4.30 6.80
N THR A 212 -1.90 3.58 7.38
CA THR A 212 -2.22 3.67 8.83
C THR A 212 -1.15 3.03 9.71
N LYS A 213 -0.34 2.10 9.17
CA LYS A 213 0.69 1.35 9.91
C LYS A 213 2.07 2.03 9.95
N HIS A 214 2.14 3.32 9.63
CA HIS A 214 3.32 4.12 9.28
C HIS A 214 4.66 3.82 9.99
N GLU A 215 5.26 2.67 9.71
CA GLU A 215 6.69 2.47 9.77
C GLU A 215 7.21 2.83 8.38
N ALA A 216 7.71 4.05 8.23
CA ALA A 216 8.31 4.47 6.98
C ALA A 216 9.42 3.49 6.60
N ASN A 217 9.45 3.09 5.33
CA ASN A 217 10.40 2.09 4.86
C ASN A 217 11.82 2.59 5.20
N PRO A 218 12.65 1.83 5.93
CA PRO A 218 13.95 2.30 6.40
C PRO A 218 14.84 2.86 5.29
N PHE A 219 14.67 2.38 4.04
CA PHE A 219 15.42 2.88 2.89
C PHE A 219 15.04 4.31 2.47
N GLN A 220 13.76 4.70 2.60
CA GLN A 220 13.30 6.05 2.26
C GLN A 220 13.78 7.06 3.29
N ILE A 221 13.68 6.72 4.58
CA ILE A 221 14.18 7.57 5.67
C ILE A 221 15.71 7.70 5.60
N ALA A 222 16.43 6.60 5.31
CA ALA A 222 17.88 6.63 5.19
C ALA A 222 18.37 7.54 4.04
N PHE A 223 17.60 7.64 2.95
CA PHE A 223 17.97 8.43 1.78
C PHE A 223 17.52 9.90 1.86
N TYR A 224 16.25 10.15 2.19
CA TYR A 224 15.67 11.50 2.19
C TYR A 224 15.67 12.17 3.56
N HIS A 225 15.98 11.45 4.63
CA HIS A 225 15.69 11.82 6.01
C HIS A 225 14.17 11.87 6.30
N THR A 226 13.83 11.87 7.59
CA THR A 226 12.44 11.72 8.03
C THR A 226 11.53 12.84 7.53
N ILE A 227 11.93 14.11 7.71
CA ILE A 227 11.07 15.26 7.41
C ILE A 227 10.76 15.38 5.90
N PRO A 228 11.75 15.36 4.98
CA PRO A 228 11.46 15.48 3.56
C PRO A 228 10.60 14.32 3.04
N TRP A 229 10.88 13.09 3.48
CA TRP A 229 10.06 11.93 3.12
C TRP A 229 8.63 12.07 3.62
N SER A 230 8.42 12.47 4.89
CA SER A 230 7.09 12.66 5.45
C SER A 230 6.26 13.68 4.67
N ILE A 231 6.87 14.76 4.18
CA ILE A 231 6.17 15.77 3.35
C ILE A 231 5.75 15.16 2.00
N ILE A 232 6.67 14.46 1.33
CA ILE A 232 6.39 13.81 0.05
C ILE A 232 5.25 12.79 0.23
N ALA A 233 5.37 11.92 1.23
CA ALA A 233 4.37 10.90 1.53
C ALA A 233 3.02 11.53 1.89
N ALA A 234 3.00 12.61 2.69
CA ALA A 234 1.76 13.29 3.10
C ALA A 234 0.96 13.86 1.93
N ILE A 235 1.61 14.20 0.82
CA ILE A 235 0.94 14.68 -0.40
C ILE A 235 0.61 13.50 -1.33
N ALA A 236 1.56 12.60 -1.53
CA ALA A 236 1.46 11.56 -2.55
C ALA A 236 0.49 10.42 -2.16
N THR A 237 0.51 9.97 -0.89
CA THR A 237 -0.33 8.85 -0.45
C THR A 237 -1.83 9.15 -0.52
N PRO A 238 -2.37 10.32 -0.09
CA PRO A 238 -3.80 10.58 -0.25
C PRO A 238 -4.21 10.70 -1.72
N LEU A 239 -3.35 11.24 -2.59
CA LEU A 239 -3.62 11.28 -4.04
C LEU A 239 -3.65 9.88 -4.65
N GLN A 240 -2.77 8.98 -4.21
CA GLN A 240 -2.74 7.59 -4.66
C GLN A 240 -3.97 6.80 -4.18
N ILE A 241 -4.39 6.99 -2.92
CA ILE A 241 -5.64 6.43 -2.40
C ILE A 241 -6.82 6.97 -3.20
N PHE A 242 -6.84 8.28 -3.47
CA PHE A 242 -7.89 8.92 -4.26
C PHE A 242 -7.93 8.41 -5.70
N PHE A 243 -6.78 8.13 -6.33
CA PHE A 243 -6.71 7.53 -7.67
C PHE A 243 -7.48 6.21 -7.74
N ARG A 244 -7.21 5.28 -6.81
CA ARG A 244 -7.89 3.98 -6.75
C ARG A 244 -9.38 4.12 -6.42
N PHE A 245 -9.73 5.01 -5.50
CA PHE A 245 -11.14 5.24 -5.20
C PHE A 245 -11.90 5.77 -6.43
N HIS A 246 -11.37 6.82 -7.07
CA HIS A 246 -12.02 7.46 -8.22
C HIS A 246 -12.03 6.56 -9.46
N ALA A 247 -10.99 5.76 -9.65
CA ALA A 247 -10.94 4.74 -10.71
C ALA A 247 -12.11 3.73 -10.58
N SER A 248 -12.37 3.23 -9.37
CA SER A 248 -13.50 2.34 -9.11
C SER A 248 -14.87 2.98 -9.40
N VAL A 249 -15.04 4.27 -9.10
CA VAL A 249 -16.25 5.05 -9.42
C VAL A 249 -16.39 5.24 -10.95
N CYS A 250 -15.30 5.56 -11.64
CA CYS A 250 -15.33 5.66 -13.10
C CYS A 250 -15.68 4.32 -13.76
N LEU A 251 -15.17 3.21 -13.23
CA LEU A 251 -15.49 1.87 -13.70
C LEU A 251 -16.96 1.49 -13.46
N SER A 252 -17.55 1.92 -12.34
CA SER A 252 -18.98 1.68 -12.08
C SER A 252 -19.87 2.45 -13.07
N HIS A 253 -19.50 3.67 -13.43
CA HIS A 253 -20.16 4.43 -14.49
C HIS A 253 -19.99 3.74 -15.85
N VAL A 254 -18.79 3.25 -16.17
CA VAL A 254 -18.56 2.46 -17.40
C VAL A 254 -19.43 1.21 -17.41
N TRP A 255 -19.51 0.50 -16.28
CA TRP A 255 -20.35 -0.68 -16.12
C TRP A 255 -21.82 -0.34 -16.35
N GLU A 256 -22.36 0.69 -15.70
CA GLU A 256 -23.76 1.13 -15.85
C GLU A 256 -24.10 1.50 -17.30
N ASN A 257 -23.19 2.21 -17.98
CA ASN A 257 -23.34 2.53 -19.40
C ASN A 257 -23.39 1.30 -20.32
N MET A 258 -22.96 0.12 -19.85
CA MET A 258 -23.15 -1.16 -20.56
C MET A 258 -24.52 -1.81 -20.30
N TYR A 259 -25.27 -1.38 -19.26
CA TYR A 259 -26.62 -1.86 -18.95
C TYR A 259 -27.71 -0.98 -19.56
N ILE A 260 -27.53 0.34 -19.50
CA ILE A 260 -28.56 1.29 -19.94
C ILE A 260 -28.52 1.40 -21.47
N LEU A 261 -29.54 0.84 -22.11
CA LEU A 261 -29.82 1.10 -23.51
C LEU A 261 -30.12 2.58 -23.69
N PRO A 262 -29.68 3.22 -24.80
CA PRO A 262 -30.31 4.47 -25.20
C PRO A 262 -31.80 4.15 -25.36
N ALA A 263 -32.62 4.70 -24.46
CA ALA A 263 -34.06 4.74 -24.63
C ALA A 263 -34.35 5.21 -26.06
N TYR A 264 -35.38 4.62 -26.65
CA TYR A 264 -35.88 4.92 -27.98
C TYR A 264 -35.98 6.44 -28.20
N GLU A 265 -35.02 7.05 -28.90
CA GLU A 265 -35.27 8.30 -29.61
C GLU A 265 -36.08 7.92 -30.85
N PRO A 266 -37.34 8.34 -30.96
CA PRO A 266 -38.09 8.14 -32.19
C PRO A 266 -37.34 8.85 -33.31
N VAL A 267 -37.08 8.12 -34.39
CA VAL A 267 -36.61 8.69 -35.64
C VAL A 267 -37.61 9.77 -36.02
N ALA A 268 -37.20 11.04 -36.00
CA ALA A 268 -38.00 12.11 -36.54
C ALA A 268 -38.31 11.73 -38.00
N PRO A 269 -39.59 11.65 -38.41
CA PRO A 269 -39.91 11.34 -39.79
C PRO A 269 -39.23 12.40 -40.65
N HIS A 270 -38.37 11.96 -41.56
CA HIS A 270 -37.81 12.80 -42.59
C HIS A 270 -38.98 13.51 -43.26
N GLY A 271 -38.98 14.84 -43.20
CA GLY A 271 -39.99 15.68 -43.80
C GLY A 271 -40.19 15.30 -45.26
N LEU A 272 -41.41 14.92 -45.59
CA LEU A 272 -41.98 15.00 -46.93
C LEU A 272 -42.52 16.42 -47.13
#